data_AF-A0A524H8U2-F1
#
_entry.id   AF-A0A524H8U2-F1
#
_cell.length_a   1.000
_cell.length_b   1.000
_cell.length_c   1.000
_cell.angle_alpha   90.00
_cell.angle_beta   90.00
_cell.angle_gamma   90.00
#
_symmetry.space_group_name_H-M   'P 1'
#
loop_
_entity.id
_entity.type
_entity.pdbx_description
1 polymer ?
#
loop_
_entity_poly.entity_id
_entity_poly.type
_entity_poly.pdbx_seq_one_letter_code
_entity_poly.pdbx_strand_id
1 'polypeptide(L)'
;MTTFHGTTILTVRKNGRVALGGDGQVSVGETVMKGRATKVRTLKGGKILAGFAGSVADALTLYEKFEEKLERHPGNLPRAAVELAKDWRSDRILRRLEALLVVADLEHSFLLSGSGELIEPDDGVLAVGSGGNYALAAARALLPDASLSAKETVERSLQIAAEICVFTNDHLTVLELGGS
;
A
#
# COMPACT_ATOMS: atom_id res chain seq x y z
N MET A 1 11.24 -20.05 13.25
CA MET A 1 11.31 -18.58 13.11
C MET A 1 9.93 -18.04 13.46
N THR A 2 9.85 -17.00 14.29
CA THR A 2 8.57 -16.38 14.63
C THR A 2 8.12 -15.49 13.48
N THR A 3 7.00 -15.83 12.84
CA THR A 3 6.47 -15.10 11.68
C THR A 3 5.83 -13.79 12.11
N PHE A 4 6.18 -12.69 11.44
CA PHE A 4 5.49 -11.42 11.60
C PHE A 4 4.40 -11.33 10.53
N HIS A 5 3.16 -11.15 10.97
CA HIS A 5 2.05 -10.83 10.07
C HIS A 5 1.87 -9.32 10.04
N GLY A 6 2.05 -8.74 8.85
CA GLY A 6 1.87 -7.33 8.61
C GLY A 6 0.41 -6.94 8.38
N THR A 7 0.16 -5.63 8.42
CA THR A 7 -1.12 -5.02 8.08
C THR A 7 -1.49 -5.32 6.62
N THR A 8 -2.78 -5.32 6.34
CA THR A 8 -3.39 -5.30 5.02
C THR A 8 -3.41 -3.87 4.51
N ILE A 9 -2.97 -3.67 3.26
CA ILE A 9 -3.01 -2.37 2.58
C ILE A 9 -3.74 -2.55 1.27
N LEU A 10 -4.60 -1.60 0.93
CA LEU A 10 -5.41 -1.57 -0.28
C LEU A 10 -5.35 -0.16 -0.89
N THR A 11 -5.15 -0.07 -2.19
CA THR A 11 -5.35 1.16 -2.97
C THR A 11 -6.42 0.93 -4.02
N VAL A 12 -7.27 1.94 -4.21
CA VAL A 12 -8.32 1.97 -5.23
C VAL A 12 -8.28 3.31 -5.94
N ARG A 13 -8.19 3.28 -7.27
CA ARG A 13 -8.40 4.43 -8.14
C ARG A 13 -9.81 4.38 -8.73
N LYS A 14 -10.57 5.45 -8.55
CA LYS A 14 -11.94 5.55 -9.04
C LYS A 14 -12.35 6.99 -9.25
N ASN A 15 -12.98 7.31 -10.38
CA ASN A 15 -13.57 8.62 -10.68
C ASN A 15 -12.61 9.81 -10.47
N GLY A 16 -11.38 9.69 -10.97
CA GLY A 16 -10.36 10.75 -10.85
C GLY A 16 -9.77 10.92 -9.44
N ARG A 17 -10.10 10.02 -8.51
CA ARG A 17 -9.58 9.98 -7.14
C ARG A 17 -8.78 8.70 -6.91
N VAL A 18 -7.87 8.74 -5.95
CA VAL A 18 -7.22 7.55 -5.44
C VAL A 18 -7.25 7.55 -3.93
N ALA A 19 -7.62 6.42 -3.35
CA ALA A 19 -7.53 6.20 -1.92
C ALA A 19 -6.58 5.04 -1.63
N LEU A 20 -5.81 5.18 -0.54
CA LEU A 20 -4.93 4.14 -0.03
C LEU A 20 -5.21 4.00 1.46
N GLY A 21 -5.54 2.80 1.88
CA GLY A 21 -5.86 2.48 3.25
C GLY A 21 -5.17 1.24 3.75
N GLY A 22 -5.11 1.09 5.06
CA GLY A 22 -4.66 -0.13 5.70
C GLY A 22 -5.20 -0.27 7.11
N ASP A 23 -5.19 -1.50 7.61
CA ASP A 23 -5.57 -1.80 8.99
C ASP A 23 -4.41 -1.57 9.96
N GLY A 24 -4.69 -1.75 11.26
CA GLY A 24 -3.76 -1.47 12.33
C GLY A 24 -3.12 -2.70 12.98
N GLN A 25 -3.47 -3.91 12.57
CA GLN A 25 -3.03 -5.12 13.24
C GLN A 25 -1.58 -5.49 12.88
N VAL A 26 -0.79 -5.73 13.92
CA VAL A 26 0.53 -6.37 13.83
C VAL A 26 0.49 -7.59 14.73
N SER A 27 0.72 -8.77 14.14
CA SER A 27 0.72 -10.04 14.86
C SER A 27 2.08 -10.71 14.79
N VAL A 28 2.45 -11.38 15.87
CA VAL A 28 3.70 -12.15 16.00
C VAL A 28 3.30 -13.59 16.31
N GLY A 29 3.44 -14.46 15.32
CA GLY A 29 2.71 -15.73 15.31
C GLY A 29 1.21 -15.48 15.39
N GLU A 30 0.54 -16.16 16.32
CA GLU A 30 -0.91 -16.08 16.52
C GLU A 30 -1.32 -14.96 17.51
N THR A 31 -0.36 -14.21 18.04
CA THR A 31 -0.61 -13.18 19.07
C THR A 31 -0.67 -11.79 18.46
N VAL A 32 -1.74 -11.06 18.75
CA VAL A 32 -1.87 -9.63 18.41
C VAL A 32 -0.92 -8.82 19.29
N MET A 33 0.10 -8.21 18.70
CA MET A 33 1.09 -7.37 19.40
C MET A 33 0.66 -5.90 19.45
N LYS A 34 0.02 -5.40 18.39
CA LYS A 34 -0.46 -4.03 18.28
C LYS A 34 -1.69 -3.98 17.38
N GLY A 35 -2.75 -3.30 17.83
CA GLY A 35 -3.99 -3.15 17.05
C GLY A 35 -4.11 -1.84 16.26
N ARG A 36 -3.23 -0.85 16.50
CA ARG A 36 -3.32 0.50 15.91
C ARG A 36 -1.99 0.94 15.31
N ALA A 37 -1.44 0.15 14.40
CA ALA A 37 -0.35 0.58 13.54
C ALA A 37 -0.87 1.47 12.41
N THR A 38 0.00 2.34 11.89
CA THR A 38 -0.30 3.14 10.70
C THR A 38 0.84 2.95 9.73
N LYS A 39 0.61 2.17 8.66
CA LYS A 39 1.62 1.87 7.63
C LYS A 39 1.35 2.54 6.28
N VAL A 40 0.39 3.45 6.28
CA VAL A 40 0.03 4.29 5.14
C VAL A 40 0.40 5.73 5.46
N ARG A 41 0.93 6.46 4.48
CA ARG A 41 1.33 7.87 4.66
C ARG A 41 1.30 8.61 3.33
N THR A 42 1.39 9.92 3.41
CA THR A 42 1.67 10.77 2.25
C THR A 42 3.16 11.05 2.12
N LEU A 43 3.64 11.18 0.88
CA LEU A 43 4.96 11.67 0.52
C LEU A 43 4.85 12.93 -0.36
N LYS A 44 5.99 13.59 -0.60
CA LYS A 44 6.10 14.75 -1.52
C LYS A 44 5.05 15.84 -1.24
N GLY A 45 4.89 16.22 0.03
CA GLY A 45 3.97 17.28 0.44
C GLY A 45 2.50 16.95 0.18
N GLY A 46 2.10 15.68 0.30
CA GLY A 46 0.70 15.28 0.15
C GLY A 46 0.29 14.89 -1.27
N LYS A 47 1.23 14.75 -2.21
CA LYS A 47 0.93 14.45 -3.62
C LYS A 47 0.97 12.98 -3.97
N ILE A 48 1.63 12.17 -3.14
CA ILE A 48 1.80 10.73 -3.35
C ILE A 48 1.30 10.01 -2.10
N LEU A 49 0.49 8.97 -2.28
CA LEU A 49 0.16 8.00 -1.23
C LEU A 49 1.18 6.87 -1.26
N ALA A 50 1.61 6.41 -0.08
CA ALA A 50 2.52 5.28 0.04
C ALA A 50 2.06 4.36 1.19
N GLY A 51 2.18 3.06 0.97
CA GLY A 51 1.87 2.02 1.95
C GLY A 51 2.89 0.89 1.91
N PHE A 52 3.25 0.35 3.08
CA PHE A 52 4.27 -0.69 3.18
C PHE A 52 3.84 -1.87 4.05
N ALA A 53 3.82 -3.07 3.48
CA ALA A 53 3.45 -4.30 4.17
C ALA A 53 4.69 -5.07 4.67
N GLY A 54 5.49 -4.43 5.53
CA GLY A 54 6.72 -5.02 6.08
C GLY A 54 7.15 -4.40 7.41
N SER A 55 8.44 -4.50 7.76
CA SER A 55 8.98 -3.90 8.99
C SER A 55 9.01 -2.37 8.91
N VAL A 56 8.93 -1.70 10.06
CA VAL A 56 8.97 -0.22 10.10
C VAL A 56 10.33 0.33 9.66
N ALA A 57 11.42 -0.35 10.01
CA ALA A 57 12.77 0.09 9.64
C ALA A 57 12.96 0.08 8.12
N ASP A 58 12.54 -1.01 7.47
CA ASP A 58 12.63 -1.13 6.01
C ASP A 58 11.77 -0.09 5.30
N ALA A 59 10.57 0.17 5.84
CA ALA A 59 9.66 1.18 5.32
C ALA A 59 10.32 2.56 5.30
N LEU A 60 10.95 2.96 6.41
CA LEU A 60 11.61 4.26 6.53
C LEU A 60 12.73 4.42 5.49
N THR A 61 13.60 3.41 5.36
CA THR A 61 14.68 3.44 4.36
C THR A 61 14.17 3.51 2.94
N LEU A 62 13.11 2.77 2.60
CA LEU A 62 12.54 2.79 1.26
C LEU A 62 11.81 4.11 0.97
N TYR A 63 11.13 4.71 1.95
CA TYR A 63 10.52 6.02 1.80
C TYR A 63 11.56 7.11 1.56
N GLU A 64 12.64 7.15 2.32
CA GLU A 64 13.74 8.12 2.12
C GLU A 64 14.34 7.98 0.71
N LYS A 65 14.68 6.76 0.29
CA LYS A 65 15.19 6.50 -1.06
C LYS A 65 14.18 6.91 -2.14
N PHE A 66 12.88 6.70 -1.90
CA PHE A 66 11.86 7.06 -2.86
C PHE A 66 11.67 8.57 -2.97
N GLU A 67 11.73 9.31 -1.86
CA GLU A 67 11.67 10.77 -1.88
C GLU A 67 12.83 11.35 -2.69
N GLU A 68 14.05 10.80 -2.57
CA GLU A 68 15.16 11.19 -3.44
C GLU A 68 14.85 10.97 -4.94
N LYS A 69 14.17 9.87 -5.29
CA LYS A 69 13.76 9.63 -6.70
C LYS A 69 12.68 10.61 -7.16
N LEU A 70 11.71 10.92 -6.30
CA LEU A 70 10.67 11.90 -6.57
C LEU A 70 11.20 13.34 -6.68
N GLU A 71 12.31 13.64 -6.01
CA GLU A 71 13.03 14.92 -6.17
C GLU A 71 13.79 15.01 -7.48
N ARG A 72 14.47 13.93 -7.90
CA ARG A 72 15.19 13.87 -9.18
C ARG A 72 14.27 13.80 -10.39
N HIS A 73 13.05 13.30 -10.21
CA HIS A 73 12.04 13.15 -11.26
C HIS A 73 10.70 13.78 -10.86
N PRO A 74 10.63 15.12 -10.72
CA PRO A 74 9.41 15.80 -10.24
C PRO A 74 8.21 15.51 -11.14
N GLY A 75 7.10 15.07 -10.54
CA GLY A 75 5.85 14.81 -11.26
C GLY A 75 5.86 13.56 -12.14
N ASN A 76 6.91 12.74 -12.09
CA ASN A 76 6.99 11.51 -12.88
C ASN A 76 7.08 10.30 -11.95
N LEU A 77 5.93 9.91 -11.38
CA LEU A 77 5.82 8.74 -10.52
C LEU A 77 6.31 7.45 -11.18
N PRO A 78 5.95 7.14 -12.46
CA PRO A 78 6.46 5.95 -13.14
C PRO A 78 7.99 5.91 -13.19
N ARG A 79 8.65 7.02 -13.53
CA ARG A 79 10.12 7.08 -13.57
C ARG A 79 10.72 6.90 -12.19
N ALA A 80 10.19 7.58 -11.18
CA ALA A 80 10.69 7.43 -9.81
C ALA A 80 10.55 5.99 -9.31
N ALA A 81 9.44 5.32 -9.61
CA ALA A 81 9.18 3.93 -9.23
C ALA A 81 10.15 2.95 -9.90
N VAL A 82 10.41 3.11 -11.21
CA VAL A 82 11.41 2.32 -11.95
C VAL A 82 12.80 2.48 -11.35
N GLU A 83 13.22 3.72 -11.05
CA GLU A 83 14.56 3.96 -10.50
C GLU A 83 14.70 3.43 -9.07
N LEU A 84 13.65 3.48 -8.25
CA LEU A 84 13.66 2.82 -6.94
C LEU A 84 13.74 1.29 -7.08
N ALA A 85 12.97 0.68 -7.98
CA ALA A 85 12.99 -0.77 -8.17
C ALA A 85 14.38 -1.28 -8.59
N LYS A 86 15.08 -0.55 -9.45
CA LYS A 86 16.48 -0.84 -9.84
C LYS A 86 17.44 -0.78 -8.65
N ASP A 87 17.34 0.28 -7.84
CA ASP A 87 18.18 0.47 -6.67
C ASP A 87 17.92 -0.62 -5.62
N TRP A 88 16.65 -0.92 -5.35
CA TRP A 88 16.21 -1.92 -4.38
C TRP A 88 16.74 -3.32 -4.77
N ARG A 89 16.61 -3.71 -6.03
CA ARG A 89 17.14 -4.99 -6.55
C ARG A 89 18.66 -5.10 -6.43
N SER A 90 19.37 -3.98 -6.63
CA SER A 90 20.83 -3.93 -6.64
C SER A 90 21.43 -3.94 -5.23
N ASP A 91 20.71 -3.42 -4.25
CA ASP A 91 21.14 -3.37 -2.86
C ASP A 91 21.19 -4.76 -2.22
N ARG A 92 22.37 -5.13 -1.69
CA ARG A 92 22.63 -6.46 -1.13
C ARG A 92 21.72 -6.80 0.06
N ILE A 93 21.33 -5.80 0.84
CA ILE A 93 20.51 -5.97 2.04
C ILE A 93 19.03 -5.87 1.64
N LEU A 94 18.64 -4.79 0.97
CA LEU A 94 17.22 -4.51 0.72
C LEU A 94 16.57 -5.55 -0.20
N ARG A 95 17.29 -6.13 -1.16
CA ARG A 95 16.72 -7.14 -2.08
C ARG A 95 16.21 -8.42 -1.41
N ARG A 96 16.62 -8.66 -0.16
CA ARG A 96 16.21 -9.84 0.64
C ARG A 96 14.94 -9.59 1.45
N LEU A 97 14.41 -8.36 1.42
CA LEU A 97 13.18 -8.03 2.11
C LEU A 97 12.01 -8.69 1.38
N GLU A 98 11.18 -9.40 2.14
CA GLU A 98 9.90 -9.96 1.66
C GLU A 98 8.78 -8.92 1.61
N ALA A 99 9.12 -7.64 1.81
CA ALA A 99 8.16 -6.56 1.92
C ALA A 99 7.74 -6.01 0.56
N LEU A 100 6.49 -5.56 0.49
CA LEU A 100 5.91 -4.91 -0.68
C LEU A 100 5.60 -3.45 -0.37
N LEU A 101 5.98 -2.58 -1.31
CA LEU A 101 5.69 -1.14 -1.26
C LEU A 101 4.61 -0.82 -2.31
N VAL A 102 3.55 -0.14 -1.89
CA VAL A 102 2.53 0.42 -2.78
C VAL A 102 2.69 1.93 -2.80
N VAL A 103 2.70 2.52 -4.00
CA VAL A 103 2.74 3.99 -4.20
C VAL A 103 1.69 4.40 -5.21
N ALA A 104 1.07 5.56 -5.02
CA ALA A 104 0.04 6.05 -5.93
C ALA A 104 -0.02 7.58 -5.98
N ASP A 105 -0.25 8.14 -7.17
CA ASP A 105 -0.67 9.53 -7.40
C ASP A 105 -2.05 9.56 -8.06
N LEU A 106 -2.48 10.67 -8.68
CA LEU A 106 -3.78 10.78 -9.35
C LEU A 106 -3.89 9.98 -10.66
N GLU A 107 -2.78 9.57 -11.25
CA GLU A 107 -2.74 8.92 -12.56
C GLU A 107 -2.32 7.45 -12.44
N HIS A 108 -1.33 7.15 -11.61
CA HIS A 108 -0.65 5.86 -11.55
C HIS A 108 -0.63 5.24 -10.15
N SER A 109 -0.67 3.92 -10.09
CA SER A 109 -0.50 3.13 -8.87
C SER A 109 0.48 1.99 -9.13
N PHE A 110 1.51 1.85 -8.30
CA PHE A 110 2.53 0.83 -8.46
C PHE A 110 2.72 0.00 -7.19
N LEU A 111 2.93 -1.30 -7.40
CA LEU A 111 3.49 -2.21 -6.41
C LEU A 111 4.95 -2.48 -6.76
N LEU A 112 5.83 -2.32 -5.78
CA LEU A 112 7.28 -2.52 -5.87
C LEU A 112 7.73 -3.59 -4.89
N SER A 113 8.74 -4.37 -5.27
CA SER A 113 9.36 -5.39 -4.42
C SER A 113 10.88 -5.45 -4.56
N GLY A 114 11.54 -6.11 -3.60
CA GLY A 114 13.00 -6.27 -3.58
C GLY A 114 13.58 -7.13 -4.71
N SER A 115 12.77 -7.93 -5.41
CA SER A 115 13.19 -8.63 -6.63
C SER A 115 13.32 -7.71 -7.85
N GLY A 116 12.83 -6.47 -7.74
CA GLY A 116 12.80 -5.49 -8.82
C GLY A 116 11.54 -5.54 -9.67
N GLU A 117 10.51 -6.26 -9.22
CA GLU A 117 9.19 -6.22 -9.86
C GLU A 117 8.54 -4.85 -9.64
N LEU A 118 7.92 -4.33 -10.70
CA LEU A 118 7.13 -3.11 -10.72
C LEU A 118 5.81 -3.42 -11.44
N ILE A 119 4.70 -3.38 -10.71
CA ILE A 119 3.39 -3.81 -11.22
C ILE A 119 2.41 -2.64 -11.11
N GLU A 120 1.75 -2.31 -12.21
CA GLU A 120 0.62 -1.39 -12.27
C GLU A 120 -0.66 -2.20 -12.55
N PRO A 121 -1.76 -1.98 -11.81
CA PRO A 121 -3.00 -2.73 -12.01
C PRO A 121 -3.79 -2.19 -13.21
N ASP A 122 -4.39 -3.08 -13.99
CA ASP A 122 -5.28 -2.70 -15.11
C ASP A 122 -6.58 -2.03 -14.63
N ASP A 123 -7.05 -2.39 -13.44
CA ASP A 123 -8.33 -1.96 -12.86
C ASP A 123 -8.17 -0.86 -11.79
N GLY A 124 -6.96 -0.38 -11.56
CA GLY A 124 -6.68 0.62 -10.54
C GLY A 124 -6.72 0.11 -9.10
N VAL A 125 -6.70 -1.21 -8.88
CA VAL A 125 -6.75 -1.82 -7.53
C VAL A 125 -5.48 -2.64 -7.25
N LEU A 126 -4.78 -2.31 -6.15
CA LEU A 126 -3.71 -3.15 -5.60
C LEU A 126 -3.96 -3.44 -4.13
N ALA A 127 -3.63 -4.64 -3.69
CA ALA A 127 -3.65 -4.99 -2.28
C ALA A 127 -2.41 -5.82 -1.90
N VAL A 128 -1.92 -5.61 -0.68
CA VAL A 128 -0.78 -6.33 -0.11
C VAL A 128 -1.02 -6.62 1.37
N GLY A 129 -0.21 -7.51 1.95
CA GLY A 129 -0.31 -7.88 3.36
C GLY A 129 -1.24 -9.05 3.63
N SER A 130 -1.46 -9.34 4.92
CA SER A 130 -2.02 -10.62 5.37
C SER A 130 -3.44 -10.89 4.83
N GLY A 131 -4.27 -9.87 4.73
CA GLY A 131 -5.63 -9.93 4.20
C GLY A 131 -5.78 -9.38 2.79
N GLY A 132 -4.67 -9.15 2.06
CA GLY A 132 -4.66 -8.45 0.78
C GLY A 132 -5.60 -9.07 -0.26
N ASN A 133 -5.63 -10.41 -0.37
CA ASN A 133 -6.49 -11.09 -1.35
C ASN A 133 -7.99 -10.91 -1.06
N TYR A 134 -8.39 -10.87 0.21
CA TYR A 134 -9.78 -10.63 0.59
C TYR A 134 -10.18 -9.18 0.27
N ALA A 135 -9.32 -8.22 0.62
CA ALA A 135 -9.53 -6.81 0.32
C ALA A 135 -9.57 -6.55 -1.20
N LEU A 136 -8.71 -7.21 -1.97
CA LEU A 136 -8.66 -7.12 -3.44
C LEU A 136 -9.95 -7.63 -4.07
N ALA A 137 -10.43 -8.80 -3.65
CA ALA A 137 -11.66 -9.38 -4.16
C ALA A 137 -12.88 -8.50 -3.83
N ALA A 138 -12.97 -8.01 -2.59
CA ALA A 138 -14.02 -7.10 -2.16
C ALA A 138 -14.01 -5.78 -2.96
N ALA A 139 -12.84 -5.16 -3.12
CA ALA A 139 -12.69 -3.92 -3.85
C ALA A 139 -13.11 -4.06 -5.32
N ARG A 140 -12.72 -5.15 -5.98
CA ARG A 140 -13.12 -5.44 -7.36
C ARG A 140 -14.63 -5.66 -7.50
N ALA A 141 -15.26 -6.29 -6.52
CA ALA A 141 -16.72 -6.45 -6.51
C ALA A 141 -17.47 -5.13 -6.29
N LEU A 142 -16.90 -4.22 -5.50
CA LEU A 142 -17.48 -2.91 -5.19
C LEU A 142 -17.15 -1.83 -6.23
N LEU A 143 -16.14 -2.06 -7.08
CA LEU A 143 -15.67 -1.07 -8.05
C LEU A 143 -16.78 -0.55 -8.99
N PRO A 144 -17.70 -1.39 -9.52
CA PRO A 144 -18.78 -0.94 -10.40
C PRO A 144 -19.86 -0.08 -9.74
N ASP A 145 -19.95 -0.07 -8.40
CA ASP A 145 -20.98 0.69 -7.68
C ASP A 145 -20.68 2.19 -7.72
N ALA A 146 -21.35 2.92 -8.61
CA ALA A 146 -21.15 4.36 -8.79
C ALA A 146 -21.45 5.20 -7.54
N SER A 147 -22.20 4.68 -6.56
CA SER A 147 -22.50 5.40 -5.32
C SER A 147 -21.31 5.49 -4.36
N LEU A 148 -20.25 4.68 -4.57
CA LEU A 148 -19.08 4.63 -3.70
C LEU A 148 -17.92 5.44 -4.26
N SER A 149 -17.39 6.33 -3.43
CA SER A 149 -16.10 6.97 -3.65
C SER A 149 -14.93 5.97 -3.58
N ALA A 150 -13.75 6.40 -4.02
CA ALA A 150 -12.52 5.61 -3.87
C ALA A 150 -12.26 5.28 -2.39
N LYS A 151 -12.37 6.28 -1.50
CA LYS A 151 -12.23 6.12 -0.06
C LYS A 151 -13.21 5.13 0.54
N GLU A 152 -14.51 5.27 0.25
CA GLU A 152 -15.53 4.34 0.78
C GLU A 152 -15.34 2.92 0.25
N THR A 153 -14.89 2.76 -1.00
CA THR A 153 -14.56 1.46 -1.58
C THR A 153 -13.41 0.81 -0.79
N VAL A 154 -12.36 1.57 -0.46
CA VAL A 154 -11.25 1.08 0.37
C VAL A 154 -11.72 0.70 1.78
N GLU A 155 -12.47 1.58 2.45
CA GLU A 155 -12.96 1.35 3.81
C GLU A 155 -13.82 0.07 3.90
N ARG A 156 -14.81 -0.09 3.02
CA ARG A 156 -15.67 -1.28 3.00
C ARG A 156 -14.91 -2.55 2.66
N SER A 157 -13.95 -2.48 1.74
CA SER A 157 -13.16 -3.66 1.34
C SER A 157 -12.23 -4.13 2.45
N LEU A 158 -11.64 -3.20 3.20
CA LEU A 158 -10.82 -3.53 4.37
C LEU A 158 -11.66 -4.04 5.55
N GLN A 159 -12.88 -3.51 5.75
CA GLN A 159 -13.83 -4.06 6.72
C GLN A 159 -14.17 -5.52 6.40
N ILE A 160 -14.51 -5.84 5.14
CA ILE A 160 -14.76 -7.22 4.71
C ILE A 160 -13.52 -8.10 4.94
N ALA A 161 -12.32 -7.59 4.65
CA ALA A 161 -11.09 -8.32 4.92
C ALA A 161 -10.88 -8.59 6.43
N ALA A 162 -11.23 -7.66 7.31
CA ALA A 162 -11.14 -7.81 8.76
C ALA A 162 -12.15 -8.83 9.32
N GLU A 163 -13.31 -8.99 8.68
CA GLU A 163 -14.30 -10.01 9.07
C GLU A 163 -13.87 -11.44 8.69
N ILE A 164 -12.90 -11.59 7.80
CA ILE A 164 -12.46 -12.90 7.26
C ILE A 164 -11.05 -13.26 7.74
N CYS A 165 -10.10 -12.32 7.67
CA CYS A 165 -8.70 -12.56 7.95
C CYS A 165 -8.37 -12.31 9.42
N VAL A 166 -7.95 -13.36 10.14
CA VAL A 166 -7.53 -13.27 11.55
C VAL A 166 -6.33 -12.34 11.81
N PHE A 167 -5.65 -11.89 10.76
CA PHE A 167 -4.50 -10.99 10.81
C PHE A 167 -4.82 -9.56 10.31
N THR A 168 -6.10 -9.22 10.13
CA THR A 168 -6.57 -7.88 9.73
C THR A 168 -7.66 -7.44 10.70
N ASN A 169 -7.61 -6.20 11.19
CA ASN A 169 -8.65 -5.67 12.08
C ASN A 169 -9.42 -4.48 11.49
N ASP A 170 -10.38 -3.98 12.26
CA ASP A 170 -11.25 -2.85 11.91
C ASP A 170 -10.66 -1.47 12.26
N HIS A 171 -9.41 -1.41 12.75
CA HIS A 171 -8.72 -0.16 13.05
C HIS A 171 -8.05 0.39 11.78
N LEU A 172 -8.88 0.96 10.92
CA LEU A 172 -8.47 1.42 9.59
C LEU A 172 -7.93 2.85 9.59
N THR A 173 -6.92 3.09 8.76
CA THR A 173 -6.49 4.44 8.33
C THR A 173 -6.62 4.52 6.82
N VAL A 174 -7.30 5.55 6.31
CA VAL A 174 -7.48 5.75 4.85
C VAL A 174 -7.14 7.18 4.47
N LEU A 175 -6.28 7.31 3.46
CA LEU A 175 -5.84 8.56 2.85
C LEU A 175 -6.40 8.65 1.43
N GLU A 176 -6.70 9.86 0.94
CA GLU A 176 -7.22 10.09 -0.42
C GLU A 176 -6.51 11.26 -1.08
N LEU A 177 -6.33 11.16 -2.41
CA LEU A 177 -5.99 12.27 -3.31
C LEU A 177 -7.14 12.51 -4.29
N GLY A 178 -7.33 13.77 -4.70
CA GLY A 178 -8.27 14.13 -5.76
C GLY A 178 -9.57 14.80 -5.29
N GLY A 179 -9.53 15.51 -4.15
CA GLY A 179 -10.59 16.40 -3.69
C GLY A 179 -10.12 17.83 -3.53
N SER A 180 -10.98 18.79 -3.91
CA SER A 180 -10.86 20.21 -3.60
C SER A 180 -11.10 20.49 -2.12
#